data_AF-A0A534S8U3-F1
#
_entry.id   AF-A0A534S8U3-F1
#
_cell.length_a   1.000
_cell.length_b   1.000
_cell.length_c   1.000
_cell.angle_alpha   90.00
_cell.angle_beta   90.00
_cell.angle_gamma   90.00
#
_symmetry.space_group_name_H-M   'P 1'
#
loop_
_entity.id
_entity.type
_entity.pdbx_description
1 polymer ?
#
loop_
_entity_poly.entity_id
_entity_poly.type
_entity_poly.pdbx_seq_one_letter_code
_entity_poly.pdbx_strand_id
1 'polypeptide(L)'
;MRIGIGAVAGILGGPATYARQLVRALALAGGHEYVVFTDRPDAFAELDLEVVHVPLPTPYHQLGWDHVRLPRLLAERRVDLYHGTKNVLPWRLPAAAVVTVHDLAVYACPETFAWPQRLHLRLSVPRSVARAARVIADSEHARGDLIARFALAPERVAAVPLGVGAAFRTAPPAPAVE
;
A
#
# COMPACT_ATOMS: atom_id res chain seq x y z
N MET A 1 -0.93 -6.63 -18.86
CA MET A 1 -0.25 -7.20 -17.69
C MET A 1 -1.28 -7.45 -16.62
N ARG A 2 -1.04 -8.46 -15.80
CA ARG A 2 -1.85 -8.81 -14.64
C ARG A 2 -1.19 -8.29 -13.37
N ILE A 3 -1.83 -7.31 -12.74
CA ILE A 3 -1.27 -6.55 -11.62
C ILE A 3 -2.00 -6.93 -10.33
N GLY A 4 -1.24 -7.43 -9.36
CA GLY A 4 -1.75 -7.74 -8.02
C GLY A 4 -1.63 -6.51 -7.12
N ILE A 5 -2.70 -6.17 -6.40
CA ILE A 5 -2.72 -5.03 -5.46
C ILE A 5 -2.99 -5.59 -4.07
N GLY A 6 -2.06 -5.38 -3.14
CA GLY A 6 -2.30 -5.73 -1.73
C GLY A 6 -3.03 -4.61 -1.02
N ALA A 7 -4.28 -4.82 -0.63
CA ALA A 7 -5.14 -3.80 -0.06
C ALA A 7 -5.72 -4.26 1.28
N VAL A 8 -4.99 -4.01 2.39
CA VAL A 8 -5.52 -4.27 3.74
C VAL A 8 -6.51 -3.17 4.11
N ALA A 9 -7.80 -3.50 4.08
CA ALA A 9 -8.92 -2.58 4.20
C ALA A 9 -9.77 -2.79 5.46
N GLY A 10 -9.46 -3.78 6.31
CA GLY A 10 -10.18 -4.00 7.58
C GLY A 10 -9.74 -3.10 8.74
N ILE A 11 -8.69 -2.30 8.57
CA ILE A 11 -8.25 -1.31 9.55
C ILE A 11 -8.81 0.07 9.23
N LEU A 12 -9.04 0.88 10.26
CA LEU A 12 -9.32 2.31 10.12
C LEU A 12 -7.99 3.07 9.97
N GLY A 13 -7.94 4.05 9.06
CA GLY A 13 -6.79 4.94 8.91
C GLY A 13 -6.41 5.24 7.45
N GLY A 14 -5.39 6.09 7.30
CA GLY A 14 -4.87 6.56 6.02
C GLY A 14 -4.53 5.44 5.02
N PRO A 15 -3.71 4.43 5.37
CA PRO A 15 -3.33 3.37 4.44
C PRO A 15 -4.50 2.57 3.87
N ALA A 16 -5.54 2.30 4.67
CA ALA A 16 -6.73 1.60 4.20
C ALA A 16 -7.56 2.49 3.27
N THR A 17 -7.71 3.78 3.58
CA THR A 17 -8.36 4.75 2.68
C THR A 17 -7.60 4.87 1.37
N TYR A 18 -6.27 4.98 1.43
CA TYR A 18 -5.39 5.01 0.26
C TYR A 18 -5.61 3.78 -0.61
N ALA A 19 -5.52 2.57 -0.03
CA ALA A 19 -5.67 1.33 -0.78
C ALA A 19 -7.05 1.24 -1.46
N ARG A 20 -8.14 1.61 -0.75
CA ARG A 20 -9.50 1.62 -1.33
C ARG A 20 -9.61 2.59 -2.51
N GLN A 21 -9.14 3.82 -2.34
CA GLN A 21 -9.23 4.84 -3.38
C GLN A 21 -8.31 4.55 -4.56
N LEU A 22 -7.11 4.00 -4.32
CA LEU A 22 -6.18 3.60 -5.36
C LEU A 22 -6.76 2.50 -6.23
N VAL A 23 -7.32 1.43 -5.63
CA VAL A 23 -7.94 0.33 -6.38
C VAL A 23 -9.09 0.85 -7.24
N ARG A 24 -9.95 1.72 -6.68
CA ARG A 24 -11.05 2.35 -7.44
C ARG A 24 -10.54 3.19 -8.62
N ALA A 25 -9.52 4.01 -8.39
CA ALA A 25 -8.92 4.83 -9.43
C ALA A 25 -8.27 3.99 -10.54
N LEU A 26 -7.58 2.90 -10.19
CA LEU A 26 -6.98 1.98 -11.15
C LEU A 26 -8.04 1.21 -11.96
N ALA A 27 -9.13 0.78 -11.31
CA ALA A 27 -10.27 0.16 -11.99
C ALA A 27 -10.86 1.10 -13.06
N LEU A 28 -11.04 2.38 -12.72
CA LEU A 28 -11.57 3.39 -13.63
C LEU A 28 -10.57 3.74 -14.75
N ALA A 29 -9.28 3.83 -14.43
CA ALA A 29 -8.24 4.12 -15.41
C ALA A 29 -8.05 2.97 -16.43
N GLY A 30 -8.31 1.73 -16.00
CA GLY A 30 -8.21 0.55 -16.86
C GLY A 30 -6.78 0.26 -17.32
N GLY A 31 -6.65 -0.30 -18.53
CA GLY A 31 -5.37 -0.58 -19.21
C GLY A 31 -4.65 -1.87 -18.80
N HIS A 32 -5.00 -2.44 -17.65
CA HIS A 32 -4.42 -3.68 -17.12
C HIS A 32 -5.49 -4.56 -16.46
N GLU A 33 -5.17 -5.83 -16.26
CA GLU A 33 -5.98 -6.71 -15.42
C GLU A 33 -5.55 -6.55 -13.98
N TYR A 34 -6.47 -6.18 -13.08
CA TYR A 34 -6.17 -5.99 -11.67
C TYR A 34 -6.76 -7.13 -10.82
N VAL A 35 -5.96 -7.62 -9.88
CA VAL A 35 -6.36 -8.60 -8.86
C VAL A 35 -6.10 -8.02 -7.48
N VAL A 36 -7.13 -7.91 -6.64
CA VAL A 36 -7.05 -7.30 -5.31
C VAL A 36 -6.91 -8.38 -4.25
N PHE A 37 -5.85 -8.33 -3.44
CA PHE A 37 -5.63 -9.21 -2.29
C PHE A 37 -5.95 -8.45 -1.00
N THR A 38 -7.05 -8.79 -0.32
CA THR A 38 -7.60 -7.98 0.77
C THR A 38 -8.15 -8.83 1.91
N ASP A 39 -8.15 -8.29 3.13
CA ASP A 39 -8.84 -8.84 4.30
C ASP A 39 -10.33 -8.49 4.36
N ARG A 40 -10.79 -7.55 3.51
CA ARG A 40 -12.19 -7.12 3.39
C ARG A 40 -12.60 -7.10 1.92
N PRO A 41 -13.14 -8.20 1.37
CA PRO A 41 -13.58 -8.25 -0.02
C PRO A 41 -14.77 -7.31 -0.29
N ASP A 42 -15.68 -7.18 0.68
CA ASP A 42 -16.88 -6.32 0.57
C ASP A 42 -16.56 -4.84 0.31
N ALA A 43 -15.35 -4.39 0.65
CA ALA A 43 -14.90 -3.03 0.38
C ALA A 43 -14.67 -2.72 -1.11
N PHE A 44 -14.73 -3.75 -1.96
CA PHE A 44 -14.49 -3.69 -3.40
C PHE A 44 -15.58 -4.39 -4.20
N ALA A 45 -16.70 -4.77 -3.58
CA ALA A 45 -17.76 -5.56 -4.21
C ALA A 45 -18.46 -4.82 -5.36
N GLU A 46 -18.40 -3.49 -5.37
CA GLU A 46 -18.93 -2.63 -6.42
C GLU A 46 -18.03 -2.55 -7.67
N LEU A 47 -16.82 -3.09 -7.60
CA LEU A 47 -15.84 -3.02 -8.69
C LEU A 47 -15.86 -4.32 -9.48
N ASP A 48 -15.84 -4.21 -10.81
CA ASP A 48 -15.69 -5.34 -11.72
C ASP A 48 -14.21 -5.78 -11.78
N LEU A 49 -13.72 -6.31 -10.65
CA LEU A 49 -12.34 -6.76 -10.45
C LEU A 49 -12.31 -8.15 -9.82
N GLU A 50 -11.24 -8.90 -10.07
CA GLU A 50 -10.99 -10.10 -9.28
C GLU A 50 -10.53 -9.72 -7.86
N VAL A 51 -11.32 -10.13 -6.86
CA VAL A 51 -11.02 -9.90 -5.45
C VAL A 51 -10.72 -11.22 -4.75
N VAL A 52 -9.50 -11.37 -4.27
CA VAL A 52 -9.03 -12.54 -3.52
C VAL A 52 -9.05 -12.20 -2.03
N HIS A 53 -9.92 -12.88 -1.29
CA HIS A 53 -9.99 -12.74 0.15
C HIS A 53 -8.79 -13.43 0.82
N VAL A 54 -8.02 -12.64 1.57
CA VAL A 54 -6.90 -13.10 2.39
C VAL A 54 -7.18 -12.68 3.84
N PRO A 55 -7.76 -13.57 4.66
CA PRO A 55 -8.22 -13.19 6.00
C PRO A 55 -7.09 -12.67 6.89
N LEU A 56 -7.35 -11.56 7.58
CA LEU A 56 -6.49 -10.98 8.62
C LEU A 56 -7.30 -10.73 9.90
N PRO A 57 -7.55 -11.76 10.72
CA PRO A 57 -8.46 -11.63 11.88
C PRO A 57 -7.94 -10.68 12.94
N THR A 58 -6.61 -10.63 13.14
CA THR A 58 -5.97 -9.72 14.10
C THR A 58 -4.65 -9.20 13.54
N PRO A 59 -4.15 -8.05 14.02
CA PRO A 59 -2.84 -7.51 13.62
C PRO A 59 -1.67 -8.47 13.87
N TYR A 60 -1.78 -9.39 14.83
CA TYR A 60 -0.74 -10.40 15.11
C TYR A 60 -0.54 -11.39 13.94
N HIS A 61 -1.53 -11.53 13.07
CA HIS A 61 -1.45 -12.40 11.89
C HIS A 61 -0.82 -11.72 10.67
N GLN A 62 -0.45 -10.43 10.78
CA GLN A 62 0.08 -9.63 9.67
C GLN A 62 1.33 -10.28 9.05
N LEU A 63 2.23 -10.85 9.86
CA LEU A 63 3.44 -11.52 9.36
C LEU A 63 3.10 -12.73 8.48
N GLY A 64 2.17 -13.57 8.92
CA GLY A 64 1.72 -14.75 8.15
C GLY A 64 0.93 -14.36 6.89
N TRP A 65 0.16 -13.27 6.98
CA TRP A 65 -0.52 -12.68 5.83
C TRP A 65 0.50 -12.21 4.78
N ASP A 66 1.46 -11.36 5.17
CA ASP A 66 2.45 -10.73 4.29
C ASP A 66 3.43 -11.75 3.67
N HIS A 67 3.85 -12.76 4.42
CA HIS A 67 5.00 -13.59 4.04
C HIS A 67 4.68 -15.05 3.72
N VAL A 68 3.45 -15.51 3.98
CA VAL A 68 3.05 -16.90 3.70
C VAL A 68 1.85 -16.95 2.75
N ARG A 69 0.73 -16.35 3.14
CA ARG A 69 -0.52 -16.46 2.38
C ARG A 69 -0.46 -15.67 1.08
N LEU A 70 -0.09 -14.40 1.16
CA LEU A 70 -0.02 -13.50 0.01
C LEU A 70 0.92 -14.01 -1.10
N PRO A 71 2.21 -14.36 -0.84
CA PRO A 71 3.10 -14.79 -1.92
C PRO A 71 2.67 -16.08 -2.62
N ARG A 72 2.01 -17.00 -1.88
CA ARG A 72 1.41 -18.20 -2.48
C ARG A 72 0.31 -17.82 -3.47
N LEU A 73 -0.62 -16.96 -3.05
CA LEU A 73 -1.74 -16.53 -3.89
C LEU A 73 -1.26 -15.71 -5.10
N LEU A 74 -0.22 -14.88 -4.94
CA LEU A 74 0.41 -14.17 -6.06
C LEU A 74 0.95 -15.14 -7.12
N ALA A 75 1.59 -16.23 -6.70
CA ALA A 75 2.09 -17.25 -7.61
C ALA A 75 0.95 -18.02 -8.30
N GLU A 76 -0.08 -18.43 -7.55
CA GLU A 76 -1.26 -19.12 -8.09
C GLU A 76 -2.01 -18.28 -9.14
N ARG A 77 -2.04 -16.95 -8.97
CA ARG A 77 -2.70 -16.02 -9.90
C ARG A 77 -1.80 -15.52 -11.02
N ARG A 78 -0.55 -15.98 -11.11
CA ARG A 78 0.42 -15.63 -12.15
C ARG A 78 0.50 -14.11 -12.36
N VAL A 79 0.64 -13.39 -11.25
CA VAL A 79 0.74 -11.93 -11.27
C VAL A 79 2.08 -11.51 -11.88
N ASP A 80 2.06 -10.58 -12.84
CA ASP A 80 3.27 -10.03 -13.49
C ASP A 80 3.96 -8.98 -12.60
N LEU A 81 3.16 -8.16 -11.91
CA LEU A 81 3.58 -7.06 -11.06
C LEU A 81 2.74 -6.99 -9.79
N TYR A 82 3.38 -6.91 -8.62
CA TYR A 82 2.69 -6.71 -7.35
C TYR A 82 2.92 -5.30 -6.79
N HIS A 83 1.84 -4.60 -6.44
CA HIS A 83 1.89 -3.33 -5.71
C HIS A 83 1.50 -3.55 -4.25
N GLY A 84 2.49 -3.50 -3.36
CA GLY A 84 2.26 -3.49 -1.92
C GLY A 84 1.96 -2.08 -1.43
N THR A 85 0.73 -1.82 -0.98
CA THR A 85 0.27 -0.47 -0.62
C THR A 85 0.44 -0.13 0.86
N LYS A 86 1.24 -0.89 1.62
CA LYS A 86 1.35 -0.76 3.08
C LYS A 86 2.76 -1.05 3.59
N ASN A 87 3.75 -0.32 3.10
CA ASN A 87 5.16 -0.31 3.53
C ASN A 87 5.95 -1.63 3.35
N VAL A 88 5.28 -2.77 3.14
CA VAL A 88 5.87 -4.11 3.18
C VAL A 88 5.55 -4.89 1.92
N LEU A 89 6.58 -5.61 1.44
CA LEU A 89 6.48 -6.65 0.43
C LEU A 89 6.76 -8.03 1.05
N PRO A 90 6.14 -9.10 0.53
CA PRO A 90 6.53 -10.46 0.85
C PRO A 90 8.04 -10.69 0.68
N TRP A 91 8.69 -11.39 1.63
CA TRP A 91 10.11 -11.73 1.51
C TRP A 91 10.42 -12.58 0.28
N ARG A 92 9.47 -13.45 -0.11
CA ARG A 92 9.53 -14.24 -1.34
C ARG A 92 8.46 -13.76 -2.29
N LEU A 93 8.83 -12.89 -3.23
CA LEU A 93 7.91 -12.36 -4.22
C LEU A 93 8.10 -13.11 -5.56
N PRO A 94 7.05 -13.72 -6.14
CA PRO A 94 7.14 -14.41 -7.43
C PRO A 94 7.12 -13.46 -8.64
N ALA A 95 6.97 -12.14 -8.42
CA ALA A 95 6.76 -11.13 -9.45
C ALA A 95 7.73 -9.94 -9.32
N ALA A 96 7.68 -9.00 -10.27
CA ALA A 96 8.21 -7.66 -10.05
C ALA A 96 7.37 -6.93 -9.00
N ALA A 97 7.92 -5.92 -8.33
CA ALA A 97 7.22 -5.25 -7.22
C ALA A 97 7.35 -3.73 -7.22
N VAL A 98 6.26 -3.06 -6.85
CA VAL A 98 6.23 -1.67 -6.40
C VAL A 98 5.78 -1.66 -4.94
N VAL A 99 6.36 -0.82 -4.12
CA VAL A 99 5.90 -0.62 -2.73
C VAL A 99 5.60 0.84 -2.49
N THR A 100 4.42 1.14 -1.94
CA THR A 100 4.14 2.45 -1.35
C THR A 100 4.57 2.42 0.10
N VAL A 101 5.46 3.34 0.47
CA VAL A 101 5.84 3.59 1.86
C VAL A 101 5.27 4.95 2.28
N HIS A 102 4.28 4.92 3.17
CA HIS A 102 3.56 6.12 3.62
C HIS A 102 4.46 7.03 4.45
N ASP A 103 5.19 6.44 5.40
CA ASP A 103 6.09 7.13 6.31
C ASP A 103 7.11 6.17 6.90
N LEU A 104 8.09 6.74 7.62
CA LEU A 104 9.08 6.02 8.40
C LEU A 104 8.85 6.22 9.91
N ALA A 105 7.60 6.41 10.35
CA ALA A 105 7.26 6.69 11.74
C ALA A 105 7.72 5.57 12.69
N VAL A 106 7.81 4.33 12.22
CA VAL A 106 8.37 3.21 13.00
C VAL A 106 9.84 3.42 13.42
N TYR A 107 10.55 4.31 12.74
CA TYR A 107 11.92 4.68 13.05
C TYR A 107 12.00 6.00 13.82
N ALA A 108 11.17 6.98 13.48
CA ALA A 108 11.15 8.29 14.13
C ALA A 108 10.49 8.27 15.52
N CYS A 109 9.38 7.52 15.67
CA CYS A 109 8.57 7.44 16.88
C CYS A 109 8.23 5.97 17.22
N PRO A 110 9.24 5.09 17.44
CA PRO A 110 9.05 3.65 17.62
C PRO A 110 8.14 3.26 18.80
N GLU A 111 8.00 4.12 19.80
CA GLU A 111 7.13 3.96 20.97
C GLU A 111 5.64 4.02 20.65
N THR A 112 5.27 4.58 19.50
CA THR A 112 3.87 4.65 19.04
C THR A 112 3.38 3.32 18.42
N PHE A 113 4.28 2.34 18.26
CA PHE A 113 3.99 1.04 17.66
C PHE A 113 4.05 -0.07 18.71
N ALA A 114 3.04 -0.94 18.71
CA ALA A 114 3.09 -2.17 19.50
C ALA A 114 4.34 -3.00 19.15
N TRP A 115 4.96 -3.64 20.14
CA TRP A 115 6.25 -4.32 19.97
C TRP A 115 6.31 -5.29 18.76
N PRO A 116 5.30 -6.16 18.53
CA PRO A 116 5.32 -7.08 17.39
C PRO A 116 5.24 -6.36 16.04
N GLN A 117 4.40 -5.31 15.95
CA GLN A 117 4.25 -4.50 14.74
C GLN A 117 5.53 -3.74 14.43
N ARG A 118 6.14 -3.14 15.45
CA ARG A 118 7.43 -2.45 15.34
C ARG A 118 8.52 -3.37 14.83
N LEU A 119 8.62 -4.57 15.39
CA LEU A 119 9.61 -5.56 14.97
C LEU A 119 9.39 -5.98 13.51
N HIS A 120 8.15 -6.31 13.14
CA HIS A 120 7.78 -6.65 11.76
C HIS A 120 8.20 -5.57 10.77
N LEU A 121 7.77 -4.32 11.01
CA LEU A 121 8.07 -3.20 10.11
C LEU A 121 9.58 -2.92 10.03
N ARG A 122 10.31 -2.90 11.16
CA ARG A 122 11.76 -2.66 11.15
C ARG A 122 12.55 -3.74 10.42
N LEU A 123 12.08 -4.99 10.41
CA LEU A 123 12.70 -6.10 9.68
C LEU A 123 12.31 -6.15 8.20
N SER A 124 11.06 -5.76 7.88
CA SER A 124 10.47 -5.96 6.56
C SER A 124 10.59 -4.74 5.65
N VAL A 125 10.51 -3.51 6.18
CA VAL A 125 10.64 -2.28 5.36
C VAL A 125 11.99 -2.21 4.62
N PRO A 126 13.16 -2.43 5.26
CA PRO A 126 14.45 -2.33 4.56
C PRO A 126 14.55 -3.34 3.41
N ARG A 127 14.06 -4.57 3.63
CA ARG A 127 14.01 -5.61 2.59
C ARG A 127 13.05 -5.24 1.47
N SER A 128 11.91 -4.66 1.80
CA SER A 128 10.88 -4.27 0.84
C SER A 128 11.40 -3.19 -0.11
N VAL A 129 11.97 -2.11 0.42
CA VAL A 129 12.51 -1.02 -0.41
C VAL A 129 13.73 -1.45 -1.23
N ALA A 130 14.56 -2.36 -0.70
CA ALA A 130 15.68 -2.91 -1.45
C ALA A 130 15.21 -3.79 -2.62
N ARG A 131 14.19 -4.64 -2.40
CA ARG A 131 13.65 -5.59 -3.38
C ARG A 131 12.77 -4.94 -4.45
N ALA A 132 12.12 -3.82 -4.15
CA ALA A 132 11.16 -3.18 -5.03
C ALA A 132 11.83 -2.60 -6.29
N ALA A 133 11.19 -2.75 -7.45
CA ALA A 133 11.64 -2.11 -8.69
C ALA A 133 11.47 -0.58 -8.61
N ARG A 134 10.40 -0.14 -7.95
CA ARG A 134 10.13 1.26 -7.59
C ARG A 134 9.55 1.36 -6.19
N VAL A 135 9.90 2.43 -5.50
CA VAL A 135 9.33 2.82 -4.21
C VAL A 135 8.52 4.09 -4.45
N ILE A 136 7.28 4.11 -3.99
CA ILE A 136 6.41 5.28 -4.00
C ILE A 136 6.40 5.84 -2.58
N ALA A 137 6.59 7.16 -2.47
CA ALA A 137 6.42 7.90 -1.23
C ALA A 137 5.28 8.91 -1.41
N ASP A 138 4.52 9.16 -0.36
CA ASP A 138 3.34 10.04 -0.43
C ASP A 138 3.69 11.54 -0.46
N SER A 139 4.97 11.89 -0.29
CA SER A 139 5.46 13.27 -0.30
C SER A 139 6.95 13.33 -0.60
N GLU A 140 7.44 14.51 -0.98
CA GLU A 140 8.89 14.76 -1.12
C GLU A 140 9.64 14.59 0.21
N HIS A 141 8.99 14.89 1.34
CA HIS A 141 9.59 14.68 2.66
C HIS A 141 9.83 13.19 2.93
N ALA A 142 8.79 12.35 2.78
CA ALA A 142 8.91 10.91 2.93
C ALA A 142 9.89 10.29 1.93
N ARG A 143 9.96 10.82 0.71
CA ARG A 143 10.96 10.44 -0.29
C ARG A 143 12.38 10.74 0.18
N GLY A 144 12.63 11.93 0.73
CA GLY A 144 13.91 12.32 1.31
C GLY A 144 14.33 11.39 2.44
N ASP A 145 13.42 11.09 3.36
CA ASP A 145 13.65 10.18 4.48
C ASP A 145 14.03 8.76 4.02
N LEU A 146 13.33 8.22 3.02
CA LEU A 146 13.62 6.92 2.42
C LEU A 146 15.01 6.85 1.80
N ILE A 147 15.38 7.87 1.01
CA ILE A 147 16.69 7.97 0.36
C ILE A 147 17.78 8.06 1.41
N ALA A 148 17.64 8.96 2.39
CA ALA A 148 18.64 9.19 3.43
C ALA A 148 18.82 7.96 4.33
N ARG A 149 17.72 7.33 4.75
CA ARG A 149 17.76 6.23 5.72
C ARG A 149 18.22 4.90 5.13
N PHE A 150 17.86 4.61 3.87
CA PHE A 150 18.15 3.33 3.24
C PHE A 150 19.15 3.42 2.08
N ALA A 151 19.77 4.59 1.87
CA ALA A 151 20.73 4.85 0.80
C ALA A 151 20.20 4.42 -0.59
N LEU A 152 18.93 4.71 -0.86
CA LEU A 152 18.29 4.36 -2.13
C LEU A 152 18.71 5.34 -3.22
N ALA A 153 18.90 4.84 -4.45
CA ALA A 153 19.08 5.69 -5.62
C ALA A 153 17.84 6.60 -5.80
N PRO A 154 18.01 7.94 -5.94
CA PRO A 154 16.88 8.87 -6.03
C PRO A 154 15.87 8.56 -7.14
N GLU A 155 16.31 7.94 -8.23
CA GLU A 155 15.50 7.59 -9.40
C GLU A 155 14.62 6.35 -9.16
N ARG A 156 14.92 5.58 -8.10
CA ARG A 156 14.09 4.44 -7.67
C ARG A 156 12.94 4.85 -6.78
N VAL A 157 12.97 6.05 -6.21
CA VAL A 157 11.96 6.55 -5.28
C VAL A 157 11.20 7.70 -5.93
N ALA A 158 9.90 7.53 -6.17
CA ALA A 158 9.03 8.56 -6.71
C ALA A 158 8.17 9.15 -5.60
N ALA A 159 8.13 10.48 -5.49
CA ALA A 159 7.14 11.16 -4.66
C ALA A 159 5.85 11.29 -5.48
N VAL A 160 4.77 10.68 -4.99
CA VAL A 160 3.44 10.75 -5.60
C VAL A 160 2.47 11.23 -4.52
N PRO A 161 2.14 12.53 -4.51
CA PRO A 161 1.23 13.10 -3.52
C PRO A 161 -0.13 12.40 -3.51
N LEU A 162 -0.72 12.26 -2.32
CA LEU A 162 -2.03 11.66 -2.16
C LEU A 162 -3.12 12.50 -2.84
N GLY A 163 -4.07 11.81 -3.47
CA GLY A 163 -5.27 12.43 -4.02
C GLY A 163 -6.24 12.89 -2.93
N VAL A 164 -7.09 13.87 -3.27
CA VAL A 164 -8.13 14.39 -2.38
C VAL A 164 -9.45 13.68 -2.69
N GLY A 165 -10.08 13.11 -1.66
CA GLY A 165 -11.37 12.43 -1.82
C GLY A 165 -12.49 13.40 -2.18
N ALA A 166 -13.47 12.93 -2.94
CA ALA A 166 -14.59 13.74 -3.44
C ALA A 166 -15.45 14.42 -2.36
N ALA A 167 -15.34 14.04 -1.09
CA ALA A 167 -16.01 14.73 0.03
C ALA A 167 -15.34 16.07 0.39
N PHE A 168 -14.06 16.25 0.06
CA PHE A 168 -13.31 17.47 0.33
C PHE A 168 -13.37 18.36 -0.91
N ARG A 169 -14.40 19.20 -0.96
CA ARG A 169 -14.62 20.19 -2.04
C ARG A 169 -14.48 21.59 -1.47
N THR A 170 -14.15 22.54 -2.32
CA THR A 170 -14.20 23.95 -1.96
C THR A 170 -15.62 24.31 -1.53
N ALA A 171 -15.75 25.00 -0.40
CA ALA A 171 -17.03 25.56 0.02
C ALA A 171 -17.54 26.53 -1.07
N PRO A 172 -18.87 26.62 -1.28
CA PRO A 172 -19.43 27.70 -2.09
C PRO A 172 -18.95 29.05 -1.54
N PRO A 173 -18.71 30.06 -2.39
CA PRO A 173 -18.40 31.41 -1.91
C PRO A 173 -19.50 31.88 -0.95
N ALA A 174 -19.10 32.55 0.13
CA ALA A 174 -20.05 33.16 1.05
C ALA A 174 -20.95 34.15 0.29
N PRO A 175 -22.25 34.25 0.61
CA PRO A 175 -23.10 35.26 0.01
C PRO A 175 -22.48 36.64 0.26
N ALA A 176 -22.51 37.51 -0.76
CA ALA A 176 -22.09 38.89 -0.59
C ALA A 176 -22.91 39.50 0.54
N VAL A 177 -22.22 40.06 1.54
CA VAL A 177 -22.86 40.86 2.57
C VAL A 177 -23.12 42.22 1.92
N GLU A 178 -24.39 42.56 1.75
CA GLU A 178 -24.86 43.86 1.24
C GLU A 178 -24.89 44.90 2.37
#